data_AF-A0A962MGN0-F1
#
_entry.id   AF-A0A962MGN0-F1
#
_cell.length_a   1.000
_cell.length_b   1.000
_cell.length_c   1.000
_cell.angle_alpha   90.00
_cell.angle_beta   90.00
_cell.angle_gamma   90.00
#
_symmetry.space_group_name_H-M   'P 1'
#
loop_
_entity.id
_entity.type
_entity.pdbx_description
1 polymer ?
#
loop_
_entity_poly.entity_id
_entity_poly.type
_entity_poly.pdbx_seq_one_letter_code
_entity_poly.pdbx_strand_id
1 'polypeptide(L)'
;MAEFLSTQLDLIFFFYGLAFILLGITCLSIARDGAQALPWSVLGAFGGLHGISEWLDLLALSIGDSLLFSITHTALMAGSFVLLVEFARLAAFRLHFAVPGRWVYVPLAVLIIASGVSLGVDSANAIARYTLGLTGASGTCLVFILLARILPANERRWALSAAAGFAVYGLLAAVIVPAAPFWPASVFNHEWFERVSGLPVQLVRGVVACSVAFSIWQLWSAQTLASTAGSPGYADHLRKQSVRTLAALITIFIAGCGLTQYLGTISHQNIQAEATSDLNLLADRLNAEASAVDSMVKVTARSAAVRTALATANAADYDRARVLLQDHVDAAGVTAAYLIDQTGNLVLAGGDAAANVLPTALHRRFRPSSGKPVKKFVDEPS
;
A
#
# COMPACT_ATOMS: atom_id res chain seq x y z
N MET A 1 -0.17 -16.73 0.65
CA MET A 1 -1.49 -16.21 0.27
C MET A 1 -1.64 -14.74 0.62
N ALA A 2 -1.38 -14.32 1.87
CA ALA A 2 -1.35 -12.91 2.26
C ALA A 2 -0.34 -12.07 1.43
N GLU A 3 0.88 -12.58 1.23
CA GLU A 3 1.91 -11.89 0.43
C GLU A 3 1.49 -11.67 -1.03
N PHE A 4 0.85 -12.68 -1.66
CA PHE A 4 0.28 -12.57 -3.01
C PHE A 4 -0.86 -11.54 -3.10
N LEU A 5 -1.73 -11.45 -2.09
CA LEU A 5 -2.81 -10.48 -2.05
C LEU A 5 -2.28 -9.05 -1.79
N SER A 6 -1.20 -8.92 -1.02
CA SER A 6 -0.51 -7.64 -0.82
C SER A 6 0.14 -7.13 -2.12
N THR A 7 0.60 -8.02 -3.01
CA THR A 7 1.10 -7.63 -4.36
C THR A 7 -0.03 -7.28 -5.33
N GLN A 8 -1.28 -7.55 -4.98
CA GLN A 8 -2.46 -7.34 -5.82
C GLN A 8 -3.39 -6.27 -5.23
N LEU A 9 -2.90 -5.40 -4.33
CA LEU A 9 -3.70 -4.35 -3.70
C LEU A 9 -4.35 -3.44 -4.76
N ASP A 10 -3.64 -3.08 -5.83
CA ASP A 10 -4.19 -2.29 -6.94
C ASP A 10 -5.43 -2.95 -7.56
N LEU A 11 -5.38 -4.28 -7.77
CA LEU A 11 -6.51 -5.03 -8.29
C LEU A 11 -7.68 -5.06 -7.30
N ILE A 12 -7.37 -5.18 -6.01
CA ILE A 12 -8.36 -5.23 -4.94
C ILE A 12 -9.08 -3.88 -4.79
N PHE A 13 -8.35 -2.76 -4.77
CA PHE A 13 -8.93 -1.42 -4.74
C PHE A 13 -9.73 -1.13 -6.02
N PHE A 14 -9.25 -1.59 -7.19
CA PHE A 14 -10.00 -1.48 -8.44
C PHE A 14 -11.33 -2.24 -8.37
N PHE A 15 -11.30 -3.52 -7.96
CA PHE A 15 -12.49 -4.35 -7.76
C PHE A 15 -13.46 -3.69 -6.78
N TYR A 16 -12.92 -3.18 -5.67
CA TYR A 16 -13.71 -2.61 -4.60
C TYR A 16 -14.47 -1.36 -5.06
N GLY A 17 -13.78 -0.41 -5.69
CA GLY A 17 -14.41 0.78 -6.26
C GLY A 17 -15.42 0.43 -7.37
N LEU A 18 -15.09 -0.55 -8.22
CA LEU A 18 -16.00 -1.02 -9.27
C LEU A 18 -17.28 -1.64 -8.71
N ALA A 19 -17.19 -2.44 -7.63
CA ALA A 19 -18.35 -3.04 -6.99
C ALA A 19 -19.33 -1.99 -6.44
N PHE A 20 -18.81 -0.87 -5.91
CA PHE A 20 -19.64 0.25 -5.45
C PHE A 20 -20.22 1.07 -6.60
N ILE A 21 -19.46 1.30 -7.68
CA ILE A 21 -19.97 1.92 -8.91
C ILE A 21 -21.11 1.09 -9.50
N LEU A 22 -20.97 -0.24 -9.50
CA LEU A 22 -22.00 -1.18 -9.93
C LEU A 22 -23.28 -1.03 -9.11
N LEU A 23 -23.17 -1.05 -7.78
CA LEU A 23 -24.29 -0.75 -6.89
C LEU A 23 -24.94 0.60 -7.21
N GLY A 24 -24.12 1.61 -7.46
CA GLY A 24 -24.55 2.95 -7.86
C GLY A 24 -25.38 2.95 -9.14
N ILE A 25 -24.85 2.34 -10.20
CA ILE A 25 -25.50 2.21 -11.51
C ILE A 25 -26.81 1.43 -11.40
N THR A 26 -26.83 0.33 -10.63
CA THR A 26 -28.06 -0.45 -10.40
C THR A 26 -29.14 0.43 -9.79
N CYS A 27 -28.83 1.17 -8.73
CA CYS A 27 -29.81 2.03 -8.07
C CYS A 27 -30.22 3.24 -8.93
N LEU A 28 -29.31 3.85 -9.69
CA LEU A 28 -29.63 4.95 -10.62
C LEU A 28 -30.48 4.49 -11.80
N SER A 29 -30.23 3.27 -12.30
CA SER A 29 -31.06 2.66 -13.35
C SER A 29 -32.47 2.45 -12.85
N ILE A 30 -32.61 1.87 -11.64
CA ILE A 30 -33.90 1.72 -10.98
C ILE A 30 -34.56 3.10 -10.85
N ALA A 31 -33.85 4.13 -10.35
CA ALA A 31 -34.35 5.49 -10.14
C ALA A 31 -35.04 6.17 -11.34
N ARG A 32 -34.71 5.75 -12.57
CA ARG A 32 -35.26 6.32 -13.80
C ARG A 32 -36.66 5.81 -14.15
N ASP A 33 -37.09 4.68 -13.58
CA ASP A 33 -38.34 4.00 -13.98
C ASP A 33 -39.63 4.55 -13.32
N GLY A 34 -39.59 5.70 -12.61
CA GLY A 34 -40.79 6.37 -12.05
C GLY A 34 -41.29 5.81 -10.70
N ALA A 35 -42.31 6.46 -10.09
CA ALA A 35 -42.83 6.36 -8.70
C ALA A 35 -42.27 5.21 -7.83
N GLN A 36 -41.29 5.52 -6.98
CA GLN A 36 -40.51 4.50 -6.26
C GLN A 36 -40.74 4.55 -4.76
N ALA A 37 -40.91 3.36 -4.17
CA ALA A 37 -41.02 3.19 -2.73
C ALA A 37 -39.81 3.77 -1.96
N LEU A 38 -38.61 3.75 -2.57
CA LEU A 38 -37.37 4.21 -1.96
C LEU A 38 -36.67 5.31 -2.79
N PRO A 39 -35.85 6.16 -2.16
CA PRO A 39 -35.09 7.21 -2.83
C PRO A 39 -33.83 6.65 -3.51
N TRP A 40 -34.00 5.78 -4.51
CA TRP A 40 -32.91 5.03 -5.16
C TRP A 40 -31.84 5.92 -5.81
N SER A 41 -32.18 7.12 -6.25
CA SER A 41 -31.19 8.07 -6.79
C SER A 41 -30.14 8.48 -5.76
N VAL A 42 -30.51 8.57 -4.48
CA VAL A 42 -29.62 8.94 -3.39
C VAL A 42 -28.68 7.77 -3.05
N LEU A 43 -29.21 6.54 -2.99
CA LEU A 43 -28.38 5.35 -2.80
C LEU A 43 -27.44 5.11 -3.99
N GLY A 44 -27.92 5.40 -5.20
CA GLY A 44 -27.15 5.34 -6.43
C GLY A 44 -26.00 6.34 -6.43
N ALA A 45 -26.26 7.58 -6.01
CA ALA A 45 -25.24 8.61 -5.84
C ALA A 45 -24.20 8.21 -4.77
N PHE A 46 -24.64 7.60 -3.65
CA PHE A 46 -23.72 7.02 -2.67
C PHE A 46 -22.79 5.99 -3.31
N GLY A 47 -23.34 4.97 -4.00
CA GLY A 47 -22.52 3.92 -4.60
C GLY A 47 -21.52 4.46 -5.62
N GLY A 48 -21.96 5.39 -6.49
CA GLY A 48 -21.08 6.04 -7.46
C GLY A 48 -19.97 6.87 -6.80
N LEU A 49 -20.33 7.76 -5.87
CA LEU A 49 -19.38 8.65 -5.20
C LEU A 49 -18.39 7.86 -4.33
N HIS A 50 -18.87 6.84 -3.63
CA HIS A 50 -18.03 5.99 -2.81
C HIS A 50 -17.09 5.14 -3.66
N GLY A 51 -17.57 4.55 -4.76
CA GLY A 51 -16.68 3.78 -5.64
C GLY A 51 -15.60 4.65 -6.29
N ILE A 52 -15.91 5.91 -6.63
CA ILE A 52 -14.92 6.89 -7.09
C ILE A 52 -13.92 7.22 -5.97
N SER A 53 -14.36 7.38 -4.72
CA SER A 53 -13.42 7.63 -3.60
C SER A 53 -12.43 6.48 -3.44
N GLU A 54 -12.86 5.23 -3.56
CA GLU A 54 -11.96 4.07 -3.47
C GLU A 54 -10.95 3.97 -4.63
N TRP A 55 -11.28 4.49 -5.80
CA TRP A 55 -10.29 4.60 -6.89
C TRP A 55 -9.29 5.74 -6.65
N LEU A 56 -9.62 6.75 -5.85
CA LEU A 56 -8.60 7.71 -5.39
C LEU A 56 -7.59 7.03 -4.46
N ASP A 57 -8.02 6.09 -3.60
CA ASP A 57 -7.07 5.29 -2.81
C ASP A 57 -6.09 4.49 -3.71
N LEU A 58 -6.55 3.96 -4.85
CA LEU A 58 -5.68 3.33 -5.85
C LEU A 58 -4.67 4.33 -6.44
N LEU A 59 -5.10 5.55 -6.77
CA LEU A 59 -4.22 6.59 -7.30
C LEU A 59 -3.18 7.04 -6.27
N ALA A 60 -3.55 7.12 -4.98
CA ALA A 60 -2.61 7.42 -3.90
C ALA A 60 -1.48 6.40 -3.80
N LEU A 61 -1.78 5.11 -3.99
CA LEU A 61 -0.76 4.05 -4.00
C LEU A 61 0.26 4.22 -5.14
N SER A 62 -0.16 4.80 -6.27
CA SER A 62 0.70 4.97 -7.46
C SER A 62 1.49 6.28 -7.49
N ILE A 63 0.90 7.38 -6.99
CA ILE A 63 1.45 8.75 -7.18
C ILE A 63 1.98 9.33 -5.85
N GLY A 64 1.68 8.68 -4.72
CA GLY A 64 1.97 9.19 -3.38
C GLY A 64 0.85 10.06 -2.83
N ASP A 65 0.79 10.18 -1.50
CA ASP A 65 -0.30 10.85 -0.79
C ASP A 65 0.14 12.25 -0.31
N SER A 66 -0.33 13.29 -0.99
CA SER A 66 -0.12 14.68 -0.54
C SER A 66 -1.23 15.08 0.43
N LEU A 67 -0.95 16.00 1.37
CA LEU A 67 -1.97 16.45 2.34
C LEU A 67 -3.28 16.92 1.68
N LEU A 68 -3.19 17.63 0.55
CA LEU A 68 -4.36 18.08 -0.20
C LEU A 68 -5.13 16.90 -0.80
N PHE A 69 -4.42 15.86 -1.26
CA PHE A 69 -5.01 14.63 -1.75
C PHE A 69 -5.75 13.90 -0.63
N SER A 70 -5.13 13.68 0.53
CA SER A 70 -5.74 12.98 1.66
C SER A 70 -6.99 13.72 2.18
N ILE A 71 -6.96 15.05 2.23
CA ILE A 71 -8.13 15.89 2.58
C ILE A 71 -9.25 15.70 1.56
N THR A 72 -8.92 15.79 0.27
CA THR A 72 -9.90 15.65 -0.82
C THR A 72 -10.53 14.26 -0.81
N HIS A 73 -9.71 13.22 -0.66
CA HIS A 73 -10.16 11.84 -0.55
C HIS A 73 -11.08 11.64 0.67
N THR A 74 -10.67 12.11 1.84
CA THR A 74 -11.47 12.01 3.08
C THR A 74 -12.79 12.79 2.96
N ALA A 75 -12.79 13.97 2.33
CA ALA A 75 -13.99 14.74 2.09
C ALA A 75 -14.95 14.04 1.12
N LEU A 76 -14.43 13.43 0.05
CA LEU A 76 -15.23 12.68 -0.92
C LEU A 76 -15.87 11.45 -0.29
N MET A 77 -15.11 10.70 0.50
CA MET A 77 -15.59 9.56 1.27
C MET A 77 -16.64 9.99 2.31
N ALA A 78 -16.39 11.05 3.09
CA ALA A 78 -17.37 11.55 4.06
C ALA A 78 -18.65 12.01 3.36
N GLY A 79 -18.53 12.68 2.21
CA GLY A 79 -19.65 13.09 1.37
C GLY A 79 -20.48 11.90 0.86
N SER A 80 -19.85 10.78 0.52
CA SER A 80 -20.58 9.56 0.16
C SER A 80 -21.39 9.02 1.35
N PHE A 81 -20.83 8.99 2.56
CA PHE A 81 -21.57 8.56 3.73
C PHE A 81 -22.73 9.50 4.10
N VAL A 82 -22.62 10.81 3.84
CA VAL A 82 -23.77 11.73 3.96
C VAL A 82 -24.92 11.29 3.05
N LEU A 83 -24.63 10.86 1.81
CA LEU A 83 -25.65 10.33 0.90
C LEU A 83 -26.27 9.04 1.44
N LEU A 84 -25.50 8.16 2.07
CA LEU A 84 -26.01 6.94 2.68
C LEU A 84 -26.96 7.24 3.87
N VAL A 85 -26.59 8.19 4.73
CA VAL A 85 -27.44 8.67 5.83
C VAL A 85 -28.72 9.32 5.28
N GLU A 86 -28.60 10.16 4.24
CA GLU A 86 -29.75 10.83 3.63
C GLU A 86 -30.69 9.84 2.93
N PHE A 87 -30.14 8.78 2.32
CA PHE A 87 -30.96 7.66 1.81
C PHE A 87 -31.78 7.03 2.94
N ALA A 88 -31.12 6.64 4.04
CA ALA A 88 -31.80 6.02 5.18
C ALA A 88 -32.89 6.94 5.75
N ARG A 89 -32.58 8.24 5.91
CA ARG A 89 -33.50 9.25 6.42
C ARG A 89 -34.71 9.44 5.50
N LEU A 90 -34.49 9.62 4.20
CA LEU A 90 -35.58 9.83 3.24
C LEU A 90 -36.43 8.56 3.07
N ALA A 91 -35.81 7.39 3.11
CA ALA A 91 -36.52 6.13 3.01
C ALA A 91 -37.39 5.86 4.26
N ALA A 92 -36.85 6.09 5.46
CA ALA A 92 -37.62 6.00 6.70
C ALA A 92 -38.81 6.97 6.70
N PHE A 93 -38.62 8.21 6.20
CA PHE A 93 -39.70 9.18 6.04
C PHE A 93 -40.79 8.68 5.07
N ARG A 94 -40.42 8.11 3.92
CA ARG A 94 -41.38 7.51 2.96
C ARG A 94 -42.13 6.31 3.54
N LEU A 95 -41.53 5.61 4.49
CA LEU A 95 -42.15 4.52 5.24
C LEU A 95 -42.93 5.00 6.48
N HIS A 96 -43.18 6.31 6.61
CA HIS A 96 -43.94 6.94 7.70
C HIS A 96 -43.31 6.81 9.10
N PHE A 97 -41.99 6.67 9.19
CA PHE A 97 -41.26 6.73 10.46
C PHE A 97 -40.76 8.15 10.77
N ALA A 98 -40.70 8.48 12.06
CA ALA A 98 -40.11 9.73 12.52
C ALA A 98 -38.61 9.75 12.21
N VAL A 99 -38.12 10.87 11.67
CA VAL A 99 -36.72 11.04 11.31
C VAL A 99 -36.17 12.35 11.85
N PRO A 100 -34.88 12.39 12.24
CA PRO A 100 -34.25 13.64 12.63
C PRO A 100 -34.22 14.63 11.47
N GLY A 101 -34.21 15.92 11.80
CA GLY A 101 -34.01 16.98 10.82
C GLY A 101 -32.59 16.98 10.25
N ARG A 102 -32.38 17.71 9.15
CA ARG A 102 -31.05 17.85 8.50
C ARG A 102 -29.99 18.53 9.37
N TRP A 103 -30.40 19.14 10.48
CA TRP A 103 -29.47 19.75 11.43
C TRP A 103 -28.48 18.74 12.03
N VAL A 104 -28.81 17.44 12.03
CA VAL A 104 -27.92 16.38 12.55
C VAL A 104 -26.57 16.32 11.82
N TYR A 105 -26.48 16.79 10.58
CA TYR A 105 -25.21 16.81 9.83
C TYR A 105 -24.23 17.86 10.35
N VAL A 106 -24.70 18.94 10.98
CA VAL A 106 -23.84 20.02 11.48
C VAL A 106 -22.91 19.56 12.61
N PRO A 107 -23.39 18.99 13.73
CA PRO A 107 -22.50 18.52 14.79
C PRO A 107 -21.57 17.39 14.31
N LEU A 108 -22.03 16.54 13.38
CA LEU A 108 -21.19 15.48 12.80
C LEU A 108 -20.06 16.05 11.93
N ALA A 109 -20.36 17.04 11.08
CA ALA A 109 -19.36 17.73 10.29
C ALA A 109 -18.33 18.46 11.18
N VAL A 110 -18.79 19.14 12.22
CA VAL A 110 -17.91 19.79 13.21
C VAL A 110 -16.99 18.77 13.87
N LEU A 111 -17.51 17.62 14.29
CA LEU A 111 -16.72 16.56 14.92
C LEU A 111 -15.65 16.01 13.97
N ILE A 112 -16.01 15.73 12.70
CA ILE A 112 -15.07 15.24 11.68
C ILE A 112 -13.97 16.28 11.42
N ILE A 113 -14.33 17.54 11.19
CA ILE A 113 -13.36 18.61 10.93
C ILE A 113 -12.44 18.83 12.15
N ALA A 114 -13.01 18.90 13.36
CA ALA A 114 -12.24 19.08 14.58
C ALA A 114 -11.24 17.94 14.81
N SER A 115 -11.64 16.69 14.56
CA SER A 115 -10.73 15.54 14.64
C SER A 115 -9.62 15.59 13.58
N GLY A 116 -9.91 16.07 12.37
CA GLY A 116 -8.91 16.28 11.32
C GLY A 116 -7.85 17.32 11.68
N VAL A 117 -8.29 18.45 12.26
CA VAL A 117 -7.41 19.54 12.68
C VAL A 117 -6.57 19.16 13.90
N SER A 118 -7.14 18.42 14.86
CA SER A 118 -6.47 18.10 16.12
C SER A 118 -5.60 16.84 16.09
N LEU A 119 -6.02 15.82 15.32
CA LEU A 119 -5.42 14.48 15.35
C LEU A 119 -5.02 13.97 13.95
N GLY A 120 -5.13 14.79 12.91
CA GLY A 120 -4.75 14.45 11.54
C GLY A 120 -5.88 13.86 10.70
N VAL A 121 -5.64 13.78 9.38
CA VAL A 121 -6.65 13.40 8.37
C VAL A 121 -7.18 11.97 8.57
N ASP A 122 -6.31 11.03 8.98
CA ASP A 122 -6.72 9.64 9.28
C ASP A 122 -7.74 9.58 10.42
N SER A 123 -7.62 10.48 11.40
CA SER A 123 -8.57 10.59 12.49
C SER A 123 -9.92 11.11 12.01
N ALA A 124 -9.95 12.15 11.17
CA ALA A 124 -11.19 12.61 10.51
C ALA A 124 -11.85 11.51 9.70
N ASN A 125 -11.04 10.72 9.00
CA ASN A 125 -11.50 9.61 8.20
C ASN A 125 -12.16 8.52 9.08
N ALA A 126 -11.49 8.07 10.13
CA ALA A 126 -12.01 7.10 11.09
C ALA A 126 -13.30 7.61 11.77
N ILE A 127 -13.33 8.88 12.21
CA ILE A 127 -14.53 9.49 12.81
C ILE A 127 -15.69 9.58 11.83
N ALA A 128 -15.45 9.93 10.56
CA ALA A 128 -16.48 9.94 9.53
C ALA A 128 -17.08 8.55 9.32
N ARG A 129 -16.25 7.49 9.34
CA ARG A 129 -16.71 6.09 9.25
C ARG A 129 -17.51 5.67 10.47
N TYR A 130 -17.05 5.96 11.69
CA TYR A 130 -17.78 5.64 12.93
C TYR A 130 -19.11 6.36 13.06
N THR A 131 -19.18 7.61 12.59
CA THR A 131 -20.38 8.43 12.71
C THR A 131 -21.28 8.24 11.50
N LEU A 132 -20.94 8.80 10.34
CA LEU A 132 -21.76 8.78 9.14
C LEU A 132 -21.84 7.37 8.54
N GLY A 133 -20.72 6.65 8.47
CA GLY A 133 -20.67 5.31 7.89
C GLY A 133 -21.55 4.31 8.66
N LEU A 134 -21.34 4.20 9.98
CA LEU A 134 -22.11 3.28 10.82
C LEU A 134 -23.60 3.65 10.86
N THR A 135 -23.92 4.93 11.04
CA THR A 135 -25.32 5.38 11.12
C THR A 135 -26.04 5.23 9.78
N GLY A 136 -25.37 5.56 8.67
CA GLY A 136 -25.91 5.39 7.33
C GLY A 136 -26.16 3.93 6.99
N ALA A 137 -25.20 3.04 7.26
CA ALA A 137 -25.33 1.61 6.99
C ALA A 137 -26.40 0.96 7.89
N SER A 138 -26.42 1.29 9.19
CA SER A 138 -27.41 0.77 10.14
C SER A 138 -28.83 1.27 9.82
N GLY A 139 -28.97 2.56 9.48
CA GLY A 139 -30.24 3.15 9.06
C GLY A 139 -30.75 2.53 7.76
N THR A 140 -29.85 2.28 6.80
CA THR A 140 -30.18 1.60 5.54
C THR A 140 -30.62 0.16 5.78
N CYS A 141 -29.91 -0.59 6.63
CA CYS A 141 -30.30 -1.92 7.07
C CYS A 141 -31.71 -1.92 7.69
N LEU A 142 -31.97 -1.01 8.64
CA LEU A 142 -33.27 -0.89 9.29
C LEU A 142 -34.38 -0.60 8.29
N VAL A 143 -34.17 0.34 7.37
CA VAL A 143 -35.13 0.67 6.31
C VAL A 143 -35.46 -0.55 5.46
N PHE A 144 -34.49 -1.37 5.08
CA PHE A 144 -34.74 -2.59 4.32
C PHE A 144 -35.49 -3.66 5.14
N ILE A 145 -35.22 -3.77 6.45
CA ILE A 145 -36.01 -4.62 7.36
C ILE A 145 -37.46 -4.14 7.44
N LEU A 146 -37.68 -2.83 7.54
CA LEU A 146 -39.02 -2.24 7.61
C LEU A 146 -39.76 -2.44 6.27
N LEU A 147 -39.08 -2.22 5.15
CA LEU A 147 -39.61 -2.50 3.82
C LEU A 147 -39.97 -4.00 3.68
N ALA A 148 -39.14 -4.90 4.18
CA ALA A 148 -39.40 -6.34 4.14
C ALA A 148 -40.69 -6.77 4.86
N ARG A 149 -41.22 -5.96 5.81
CA ARG A 149 -42.47 -6.23 6.52
C ARG A 149 -43.71 -5.95 5.68
N ILE A 150 -43.61 -5.06 4.70
CA ILE A 150 -44.74 -4.66 3.83
C ILE A 150 -44.72 -5.35 2.46
N LEU A 151 -43.64 -6.09 2.16
CA LEU A 151 -43.48 -6.82 0.91
C LEU A 151 -43.99 -8.26 1.00
N PRO A 152 -44.51 -8.84 -0.09
CA PRO A 152 -44.83 -10.26 -0.18
C PRO A 152 -43.56 -11.14 -0.13
N ALA A 153 -43.74 -12.44 0.11
CA ALA A 153 -42.66 -13.37 0.48
C ALA A 153 -41.46 -13.39 -0.50
N ASN A 154 -41.72 -13.33 -1.81
CA ASN A 154 -40.66 -13.38 -2.83
C ASN A 154 -39.77 -12.13 -2.84
N GLU A 155 -40.33 -10.95 -2.63
CA GLU A 155 -39.59 -9.68 -2.55
C GLU A 155 -38.96 -9.48 -1.17
N ARG A 156 -39.64 -9.94 -0.12
CA ARG A 156 -39.18 -9.90 1.27
C ARG A 156 -37.79 -10.52 1.45
N ARG A 157 -37.51 -11.69 0.85
CA ARG A 157 -36.19 -12.33 0.95
C ARG A 157 -35.06 -11.46 0.41
N TRP A 158 -35.31 -10.73 -0.70
CA TRP A 158 -34.31 -9.89 -1.34
C TRP A 158 -34.09 -8.59 -0.55
N ALA A 159 -35.16 -8.02 0.02
CA ALA A 159 -35.05 -6.91 0.96
C ALA A 159 -34.26 -7.29 2.22
N LEU A 160 -34.50 -8.47 2.80
CA LEU A 160 -33.72 -8.97 3.95
C LEU A 160 -32.27 -9.28 3.59
N SER A 161 -32.00 -9.81 2.39
CA SER A 161 -30.64 -10.01 1.88
C SER A 161 -29.89 -8.68 1.76
N ALA A 162 -30.54 -7.65 1.19
CA ALA A 162 -29.96 -6.29 1.14
C ALA A 162 -29.71 -5.72 2.54
N ALA A 163 -30.64 -5.90 3.48
CA ALA A 163 -30.46 -5.48 4.87
C ALA A 163 -29.25 -6.15 5.52
N ALA A 164 -29.10 -7.48 5.37
CA ALA A 164 -27.95 -8.22 5.88
C ALA A 164 -26.65 -7.72 5.25
N GLY A 165 -26.64 -7.46 3.94
CA GLY A 165 -25.48 -6.88 3.26
C GLY A 165 -25.08 -5.50 3.82
N PHE A 166 -26.03 -4.60 4.07
CA PHE A 166 -25.74 -3.31 4.70
C PHE A 166 -25.32 -3.42 6.17
N ALA A 167 -25.83 -4.42 6.91
CA ALA A 167 -25.37 -4.69 8.27
C ALA A 167 -23.90 -5.14 8.27
N VAL A 168 -23.54 -6.10 7.40
CA VAL A 168 -22.16 -6.57 7.25
C VAL A 168 -21.26 -5.44 6.75
N TYR A 169 -21.70 -4.67 5.75
CA TYR A 169 -20.95 -3.52 5.27
C TYR A 169 -20.73 -2.48 6.39
N GLY A 170 -21.74 -2.16 7.19
CA GLY A 170 -21.60 -1.25 8.33
C GLY A 170 -20.56 -1.72 9.33
N LEU A 171 -20.54 -3.01 9.67
CA LEU A 171 -19.50 -3.59 10.52
C LEU A 171 -18.11 -3.46 9.89
N LEU A 172 -17.96 -3.87 8.63
CA LEU A 172 -16.66 -3.88 7.95
C LEU A 172 -16.14 -2.47 7.63
N ALA A 173 -17.01 -1.54 7.27
CA ALA A 173 -16.64 -0.20 6.81
C ALA A 173 -16.54 0.80 7.95
N ALA A 174 -17.29 0.60 9.04
CA ALA A 174 -17.29 1.53 10.16
C ALA A 174 -16.50 1.04 11.37
N VAL A 175 -16.39 -0.28 11.62
CA VAL A 175 -15.63 -0.78 12.79
C VAL A 175 -14.16 -0.99 12.44
N ILE A 176 -13.89 -1.46 11.23
CA ILE A 176 -12.52 -1.70 10.76
C ILE A 176 -12.12 -0.50 9.91
N VAL A 177 -11.40 0.45 10.50
CA VAL A 177 -11.00 1.71 9.84
C VAL A 177 -9.47 1.77 9.64
N PRO A 178 -8.92 2.78 8.95
CA PRO A 178 -7.49 3.04 8.98
C PRO A 178 -6.99 3.25 10.41
N ALA A 179 -5.73 2.89 10.67
CA ALA A 179 -5.16 3.05 11.99
C ALA A 179 -5.17 4.54 12.41
N ALA A 180 -5.64 4.82 13.62
CA ALA A 180 -5.69 6.16 14.18
C ALA A 180 -5.35 6.12 15.67
N PRO A 181 -4.87 7.23 16.28
CA PRO A 181 -4.28 7.23 17.64
C PRO A 181 -5.30 7.14 18.78
N PHE A 182 -6.51 6.62 18.53
CA PHE A 182 -7.58 6.51 19.51
C PHE A 182 -8.36 5.20 19.38
N TRP A 183 -8.99 4.76 20.47
CA TRP A 183 -9.84 3.57 20.48
C TRP A 183 -11.20 3.85 19.80
N PRO A 184 -11.76 2.96 18.97
CA PRO A 184 -11.28 1.61 18.66
C PRO A 184 -10.27 1.50 17.50
N ALA A 185 -10.01 2.59 16.76
CA ALA A 185 -9.15 2.57 15.56
C ALA A 185 -7.69 2.16 15.84
N SER A 186 -7.22 2.33 17.08
CA SER A 186 -5.89 1.89 17.51
C SER A 186 -5.74 0.38 17.64
N VAL A 187 -6.86 -0.36 17.71
CA VAL A 187 -6.89 -1.82 17.90
C VAL A 187 -7.55 -2.50 16.71
N PHE A 188 -8.75 -2.07 16.35
CA PHE A 188 -9.54 -2.62 15.26
C PHE A 188 -9.35 -1.76 14.01
N ASN A 189 -8.36 -2.13 13.19
CA ASN A 189 -8.04 -1.43 11.96
C ASN A 189 -7.77 -2.41 10.81
N HIS A 190 -7.51 -1.85 9.61
CA HIS A 190 -7.24 -2.62 8.41
C HIS A 190 -6.12 -3.66 8.61
N GLU A 191 -5.00 -3.28 9.26
CA GLU A 191 -3.88 -4.19 9.53
C GLU A 191 -4.25 -5.32 10.49
N TRP A 192 -5.05 -5.03 11.53
CA TRP A 192 -5.55 -6.07 12.42
C TRP A 192 -6.42 -7.07 11.68
N PHE A 193 -7.34 -6.61 10.84
CA PHE A 193 -8.22 -7.49 10.07
C PHE A 193 -7.43 -8.35 9.09
N GLU A 194 -6.45 -7.77 8.40
CA GLU A 194 -5.61 -8.50 7.46
C GLU A 194 -4.76 -9.57 8.17
N ARG A 195 -4.16 -9.25 9.33
CA ARG A 195 -3.40 -10.22 10.12
C ARG A 195 -4.24 -11.40 10.61
N VAL A 196 -5.48 -11.16 11.01
CA VAL A 196 -6.37 -12.21 11.55
C VAL A 196 -7.02 -13.04 10.45
N SER A 197 -7.52 -12.39 9.39
CA SER A 197 -8.28 -13.06 8.33
C SER A 197 -7.41 -13.54 7.17
N GLY A 198 -6.23 -12.97 6.98
CA GLY A 198 -5.39 -13.17 5.80
C GLY A 198 -5.95 -12.51 4.53
N LEU A 199 -7.00 -11.69 4.64
CA LEU A 199 -7.68 -11.03 3.54
C LEU A 199 -7.74 -9.51 3.74
N PRO A 200 -7.51 -8.71 2.68
CA PRO A 200 -7.77 -7.28 2.72
C PRO A 200 -9.26 -6.99 2.90
N VAL A 201 -9.61 -6.09 3.82
CA VAL A 201 -11.02 -5.76 4.14
C VAL A 201 -11.76 -5.21 2.92
N GLN A 202 -11.04 -4.50 2.03
CA GLN A 202 -11.54 -3.93 0.78
C GLN A 202 -12.13 -5.03 -0.12
N LEU A 203 -11.48 -6.20 -0.21
CA LEU A 203 -11.99 -7.33 -0.98
C LEU A 203 -13.33 -7.80 -0.44
N VAL A 204 -13.42 -7.96 0.88
CA VAL A 204 -14.65 -8.41 1.56
C VAL A 204 -15.77 -7.40 1.38
N ARG A 205 -15.48 -6.09 1.55
CA ARG A 205 -16.45 -5.03 1.30
C ARG A 205 -16.93 -5.01 -0.15
N GLY A 206 -16.06 -5.25 -1.12
CA GLY A 206 -16.42 -5.37 -2.54
C GLY A 206 -17.37 -6.52 -2.82
N VAL A 207 -17.11 -7.70 -2.25
CA VAL A 207 -18.03 -8.85 -2.34
C VAL A 207 -19.40 -8.53 -1.73
N VAL A 208 -19.40 -7.86 -0.57
CA VAL A 208 -20.65 -7.41 0.07
C VAL A 208 -21.39 -6.41 -0.82
N ALA A 209 -20.72 -5.43 -1.41
CA ALA A 209 -21.33 -4.47 -2.33
C ALA A 209 -21.96 -5.16 -3.55
N CYS A 210 -21.29 -6.15 -4.15
CA CYS A 210 -21.84 -6.98 -5.23
C CYS A 210 -23.10 -7.75 -4.77
N SER A 211 -23.08 -8.33 -3.57
CA SER A 211 -24.23 -9.06 -3.02
C SER A 211 -25.44 -8.15 -2.78
N VAL A 212 -25.19 -6.90 -2.35
CA VAL A 212 -26.23 -5.87 -2.15
C VAL A 212 -26.79 -5.42 -3.50
N ALA A 213 -25.93 -5.13 -4.48
CA ALA A 213 -26.36 -4.75 -5.83
C ALA A 213 -27.25 -5.84 -6.46
N PHE A 214 -26.84 -7.10 -6.34
CA PHE A 214 -27.63 -8.24 -6.79
C PHE A 214 -28.97 -8.33 -6.05
N SER A 215 -28.98 -8.20 -4.72
CA SER A 215 -30.22 -8.25 -3.92
C SER A 215 -31.21 -7.16 -4.31
N ILE A 216 -30.72 -5.93 -4.51
CA ILE A 216 -31.55 -4.79 -4.95
C ILE A 216 -32.10 -5.01 -6.35
N TRP A 217 -31.29 -5.52 -7.26
CA TRP A 217 -31.73 -5.87 -8.61
C TRP A 217 -32.83 -6.93 -8.60
N GLN A 218 -32.67 -7.99 -7.80
CA GLN A 218 -33.67 -9.04 -7.65
C GLN A 218 -34.96 -8.53 -7.01
N LEU A 219 -34.87 -7.60 -6.05
CA LEU A 219 -36.02 -6.93 -5.46
C LEU A 219 -36.80 -6.13 -6.52
N TRP A 220 -36.10 -5.28 -7.29
CA TRP A 220 -36.72 -4.48 -8.34
C TRP A 220 -37.34 -5.36 -9.44
N SER A 221 -36.62 -6.37 -9.93
CA SER A 221 -37.13 -7.24 -11.00
C SER A 221 -38.40 -8.00 -10.58
N ALA A 222 -38.49 -8.45 -9.32
CA ALA A 222 -39.69 -9.08 -8.78
C ALA A 222 -40.88 -8.11 -8.73
N GLN A 223 -40.66 -6.85 -8.31
CA GLN A 223 -41.71 -5.82 -8.29
C GLN A 223 -42.17 -5.43 -9.70
N THR A 224 -41.24 -5.32 -10.64
CA THR A 224 -41.55 -5.01 -12.04
C THR A 224 -42.34 -6.15 -12.68
N LEU A 225 -41.97 -7.41 -12.46
CA LEU A 225 -42.74 -8.57 -12.94
C LEU A 225 -44.17 -8.59 -12.39
N ALA A 226 -44.37 -8.26 -11.12
CA ALA A 226 -45.70 -8.20 -10.50
C ALA A 226 -46.56 -7.06 -11.06
N SER A 227 -45.96 -5.91 -11.37
CA SER A 227 -46.67 -4.72 -11.87
C SER A 227 -46.88 -4.70 -13.39
N THR A 228 -46.04 -5.39 -14.17
CA THR A 228 -46.07 -5.40 -15.64
C THR A 228 -46.72 -6.65 -16.26
N ALA A 229 -47.54 -7.37 -15.49
CA ALA A 229 -48.30 -8.54 -15.95
C ALA A 229 -49.15 -8.32 -17.24
N GLY A 230 -49.27 -7.08 -17.74
CA GLY A 230 -49.93 -6.72 -19.01
C GLY A 230 -49.03 -6.34 -20.20
N SER A 231 -47.70 -6.25 -20.09
CA SER A 231 -46.81 -5.90 -21.24
C SER A 231 -45.48 -6.68 -21.22
N PRO A 232 -45.40 -7.84 -21.91
CA PRO A 232 -44.22 -8.71 -21.90
C PRO A 232 -42.94 -8.08 -22.49
N GLY A 233 -43.08 -7.08 -23.36
CA GLY A 233 -41.95 -6.50 -24.10
C GLY A 233 -41.07 -5.54 -23.30
N TYR A 234 -41.64 -4.82 -22.33
CA TYR A 234 -40.92 -3.79 -21.57
C TYR A 234 -39.98 -4.40 -20.52
N ALA A 235 -40.44 -5.45 -19.83
CA ALA A 235 -39.64 -6.19 -18.86
C ALA A 235 -38.42 -6.86 -19.51
N ASP A 236 -38.56 -7.38 -20.74
CA ASP A 236 -37.48 -8.05 -21.44
C ASP A 236 -36.42 -7.08 -21.99
N HIS A 237 -36.83 -5.87 -22.39
CA HIS A 237 -35.92 -4.83 -22.86
C HIS A 237 -35.02 -4.29 -21.73
N LEU A 238 -35.59 -3.99 -20.56
CA LEU A 238 -34.85 -3.50 -19.40
C LEU A 238 -33.90 -4.56 -18.81
N ARG A 239 -34.35 -5.82 -18.79
CA ARG A 239 -33.51 -6.97 -18.40
C ARG A 239 -32.33 -7.14 -19.33
N LYS A 240 -32.53 -7.08 -20.66
CA LYS A 240 -31.46 -7.21 -21.66
C LYS A 240 -30.46 -6.06 -21.58
N GLN A 241 -30.93 -4.82 -21.37
CA GLN A 241 -30.04 -3.67 -21.25
C GLN A 241 -29.17 -3.73 -19.99
N SER A 242 -29.73 -4.21 -18.88
CA SER A 242 -28.99 -4.31 -17.62
C SER A 242 -28.08 -5.54 -17.54
N VAL A 243 -28.45 -6.66 -18.17
CA VAL A 243 -27.54 -7.80 -18.36
C VAL A 243 -26.38 -7.39 -19.29
N ARG A 244 -26.64 -6.55 -20.29
CA ARG A 244 -25.58 -6.00 -21.16
C ARG A 244 -24.64 -5.07 -20.41
N THR A 245 -25.13 -4.20 -19.52
CA THR A 245 -24.25 -3.37 -18.68
C THR A 245 -23.47 -4.19 -17.67
N LEU A 246 -24.11 -5.17 -17.01
CA LEU A 246 -23.42 -6.08 -16.09
C LEU A 246 -22.37 -6.92 -16.83
N ALA A 247 -22.67 -7.43 -18.03
CA ALA A 247 -21.71 -8.14 -18.86
C ALA A 247 -20.57 -7.23 -19.33
N ALA A 248 -20.86 -5.99 -19.71
CA ALA A 248 -19.83 -5.01 -20.06
C ALA A 248 -18.93 -4.70 -18.85
N LEU A 249 -19.49 -4.61 -17.65
CA LEU A 249 -18.74 -4.35 -16.42
C LEU A 249 -17.94 -5.56 -15.94
N ILE A 250 -18.46 -6.78 -16.10
CA ILE A 250 -17.68 -8.02 -15.92
C ILE A 250 -16.55 -8.09 -16.94
N THR A 251 -16.80 -7.68 -18.19
CA THR A 251 -15.76 -7.61 -19.22
C THR A 251 -14.70 -6.57 -18.86
N ILE A 252 -15.10 -5.39 -18.37
CA ILE A 252 -14.19 -4.35 -17.86
C ILE A 252 -13.42 -4.87 -16.66
N PHE A 253 -14.05 -5.64 -15.76
CA PHE A 253 -13.39 -6.25 -14.62
C PHE A 253 -12.33 -7.28 -15.05
N ILE A 254 -12.67 -8.16 -15.99
CA ILE A 254 -11.74 -9.15 -16.57
C ILE A 254 -10.61 -8.44 -17.33
N ALA A 255 -10.92 -7.40 -18.10
CA ALA A 255 -9.92 -6.59 -18.81
C ALA A 255 -9.00 -5.84 -17.84
N GLY A 256 -9.54 -5.30 -16.74
CA GLY A 256 -8.79 -4.70 -15.65
C GLY A 256 -7.87 -5.72 -14.97
N CYS A 257 -8.37 -6.93 -14.68
CA CYS A 257 -7.54 -8.04 -14.17
C CYS A 257 -6.39 -8.37 -15.13
N GLY A 258 -6.67 -8.45 -16.44
CA GLY A 258 -5.66 -8.72 -17.45
C GLY A 258 -4.61 -7.60 -17.57
N LEU A 259 -5.05 -6.35 -17.52
CA LEU A 259 -4.16 -5.19 -17.60
C LEU A 259 -3.27 -5.05 -16.35
N THR A 260 -3.83 -5.27 -15.16
CA THR A 260 -3.06 -5.24 -13.91
C THR A 260 -2.06 -6.39 -13.85
N GLN A 261 -2.43 -7.60 -14.28
CA GLN A 261 -1.48 -8.71 -14.41
C GLN A 261 -0.36 -8.38 -15.39
N TYR A 262 -0.72 -7.82 -16.56
CA TYR A 262 0.25 -7.42 -17.58
C TYR A 262 1.25 -6.37 -17.06
N LEU A 263 0.75 -5.30 -16.42
CA LEU A 263 1.58 -4.25 -15.82
C LEU A 263 2.42 -4.79 -14.65
N GLY A 264 1.89 -5.70 -13.84
CA GLY A 264 2.64 -6.38 -12.78
C GLY A 264 3.83 -7.18 -13.33
N THR A 265 3.67 -7.88 -14.45
CA THR A 265 4.78 -8.60 -15.11
C THR A 265 5.88 -7.66 -15.61
N ILE A 266 5.53 -6.48 -16.13
CA ILE A 266 6.50 -5.49 -16.64
C ILE A 266 7.26 -4.84 -15.48
N SER A 267 6.57 -4.51 -14.38
CA SER A 267 7.18 -3.86 -13.22
C SER A 267 8.18 -4.80 -12.51
N HIS A 268 7.87 -6.09 -12.39
CA HIS A 268 8.80 -7.08 -11.84
C HIS A 268 10.10 -7.21 -12.66
N GLN A 269 10.03 -7.06 -13.99
CA GLN A 269 11.21 -7.11 -14.85
C GLN A 269 12.07 -5.86 -14.71
N ASN A 270 11.45 -4.68 -14.59
CA ASN A 270 12.18 -3.43 -14.43
C ASN A 270 12.86 -3.32 -13.06
N ILE A 271 12.19 -3.73 -11.97
CA ILE A 271 12.78 -3.68 -10.62
C ILE A 271 13.99 -4.64 -10.52
N GLN A 272 13.94 -5.81 -11.16
CA GLN A 272 15.08 -6.71 -11.23
C GLN A 272 16.22 -6.14 -12.09
N ALA A 273 15.91 -5.54 -13.24
CA ALA A 273 16.91 -4.91 -14.10
C ALA A 273 17.61 -3.73 -13.42
N GLU A 274 16.86 -2.89 -12.70
CA GLU A 274 17.35 -1.72 -11.97
C GLU A 274 18.20 -2.14 -10.76
N ALA A 275 17.73 -3.12 -9.96
CA ALA A 275 18.52 -3.68 -8.86
C ALA A 275 19.82 -4.35 -9.33
N THR A 276 19.82 -4.99 -10.50
CA THR A 276 21.04 -5.58 -11.08
C THR A 276 21.99 -4.50 -11.59
N SER A 277 21.47 -3.40 -12.14
CA SER A 277 22.26 -2.24 -12.55
C SER A 277 22.95 -1.57 -11.35
N ASP A 278 22.21 -1.35 -10.26
CA ASP A 278 22.76 -0.76 -9.03
C ASP A 278 23.82 -1.66 -8.38
N LEU A 279 23.60 -2.98 -8.36
CA LEU A 279 24.60 -3.93 -7.88
C LEU A 279 25.87 -3.93 -8.73
N ASN A 280 25.74 -3.82 -10.05
CA ASN A 280 26.89 -3.71 -10.95
C ASN A 280 27.65 -2.40 -10.74
N LEU A 281 26.95 -1.27 -10.54
CA LEU A 281 27.59 0.01 -10.23
C LEU A 281 28.36 -0.02 -8.90
N LEU A 282 27.79 -0.65 -7.87
CA LEU A 282 28.48 -0.84 -6.59
C LEU A 282 29.69 -1.77 -6.74
N ALA A 283 29.57 -2.86 -7.50
CA ALA A 283 30.67 -3.79 -7.77
C ALA A 283 31.80 -3.10 -8.56
N ASP A 284 31.47 -2.30 -9.56
CA ASP A 284 32.45 -1.54 -10.36
C ASP A 284 33.17 -0.49 -9.52
N ARG A 285 32.44 0.21 -8.65
CA ARG A 285 33.05 1.18 -7.71
C ARG A 285 33.99 0.50 -6.72
N LEU A 286 33.58 -0.62 -6.14
CA LEU A 286 34.43 -1.40 -5.24
C LEU A 286 35.68 -1.94 -5.94
N ASN A 287 35.55 -2.42 -7.18
CA ASN A 287 36.69 -2.88 -7.98
C ASN A 287 37.64 -1.73 -8.33
N ALA A 288 37.12 -0.54 -8.64
CA ALA A 288 37.94 0.63 -8.90
C ALA A 288 38.73 1.08 -7.66
N GLU A 289 38.08 1.14 -6.50
CA GLU A 289 38.74 1.44 -5.21
C GLU A 289 39.78 0.37 -4.85
N ALA A 290 39.47 -0.91 -5.01
CA ALA A 290 40.41 -2.00 -4.76
C ALA A 290 41.64 -1.95 -5.71
N SER A 291 41.42 -1.62 -6.98
CA SER A 291 42.49 -1.48 -7.99
C SER A 291 43.42 -0.29 -7.70
N ALA A 292 42.85 0.83 -7.21
CA ALA A 292 43.64 1.99 -6.77
C ALA A 292 44.53 1.63 -5.58
N VAL A 293 43.99 0.92 -4.58
CA VAL A 293 44.76 0.44 -3.42
C VAL A 293 45.84 -0.55 -3.84
N ASP A 294 45.56 -1.51 -4.73
CA ASP A 294 46.56 -2.48 -5.22
C ASP A 294 47.71 -1.80 -5.99
N SER A 295 47.38 -0.82 -6.83
CA SER A 295 48.38 -0.02 -7.56
C SER A 295 49.27 0.76 -6.60
N MET A 296 48.68 1.35 -5.57
CA MET A 296 49.40 2.07 -4.53
C MET A 296 50.36 1.13 -3.77
N VAL A 297 49.90 -0.05 -3.34
CA VAL A 297 50.75 -1.06 -2.68
C VAL A 297 51.94 -1.45 -3.57
N LYS A 298 51.73 -1.65 -4.89
CA LYS A 298 52.81 -1.97 -5.83
C LYS A 298 53.84 -0.85 -5.95
N VAL A 299 53.41 0.40 -5.97
CA VAL A 299 54.32 1.57 -6.01
C VAL A 299 55.11 1.66 -4.71
N THR A 300 54.45 1.55 -3.57
CA THR A 300 55.10 1.57 -2.25
C THR A 300 56.12 0.45 -2.10
N ALA A 301 55.78 -0.78 -2.50
CA ALA A 301 56.68 -1.94 -2.45
C ALA A 301 57.94 -1.79 -3.32
N ARG A 302 57.85 -1.03 -4.42
CA ARG A 302 58.98 -0.75 -5.33
C ARG A 302 59.80 0.46 -4.92
N SER A 303 59.33 1.25 -3.96
CA SER A 303 60.03 2.45 -3.51
C SER A 303 61.41 2.10 -2.92
N ALA A 304 62.39 2.97 -3.16
CA ALA A 304 63.73 2.79 -2.59
C ALA A 304 63.69 2.80 -1.06
N ALA A 305 62.88 3.68 -0.46
CA ALA A 305 62.75 3.83 0.99
C ALA A 305 62.27 2.54 1.68
N VAL A 306 61.30 1.82 1.09
CA VAL A 306 60.81 0.55 1.64
C VAL A 306 61.87 -0.56 1.49
N ARG A 307 62.54 -0.63 0.33
CA ARG A 307 63.58 -1.63 0.10
C ARG A 307 64.80 -1.43 1.00
N THR A 308 65.23 -0.18 1.22
CA THR A 308 66.32 0.12 2.14
C THR A 308 65.89 -0.16 3.57
N ALA A 309 64.70 0.24 4.02
CA ALA A 309 64.22 -0.07 5.37
C ALA A 309 64.15 -1.59 5.66
N LEU A 310 63.88 -2.43 4.66
CA LEU A 310 63.91 -3.89 4.80
C LEU A 310 65.33 -4.48 4.75
N ALA A 311 66.30 -3.80 4.14
CA ALA A 311 67.66 -4.28 3.94
C ALA A 311 68.66 -3.77 4.99
N THR A 312 68.51 -2.52 5.43
CA THR A 312 69.37 -1.84 6.41
C THR A 312 68.55 -1.56 7.66
N ALA A 313 68.90 -2.22 8.77
CA ALA A 313 68.25 -2.02 10.08
C ALA A 313 68.68 -0.68 10.72
N ASN A 314 68.52 0.42 9.99
CA ASN A 314 68.97 1.75 10.38
C ASN A 314 67.77 2.67 10.66
N ALA A 315 67.83 3.41 11.77
CA ALA A 315 66.76 4.30 12.23
C ALA A 315 66.37 5.36 11.19
N ALA A 316 67.34 5.93 10.47
CA ALA A 316 67.09 6.95 9.46
C ALA A 316 66.33 6.42 8.22
N ASP A 317 66.53 5.15 7.87
CA ASP A 317 65.84 4.51 6.75
C ASP A 317 64.41 4.10 7.14
N TYR A 318 64.21 3.71 8.41
CA TYR A 318 62.88 3.44 8.95
C TYR A 318 62.00 4.69 9.03
N ASP A 319 62.55 5.84 9.41
CA ASP A 319 61.78 7.08 9.47
C ASP A 319 61.34 7.55 8.08
N ARG A 320 62.20 7.40 7.05
CA ARG A 320 61.83 7.69 5.65
C ARG A 320 60.71 6.78 5.13
N ALA A 321 60.78 5.49 5.44
CA ALA A 321 59.72 4.54 5.06
C ALA A 321 58.42 4.79 5.83
N ARG A 322 58.49 5.22 7.10
CA ARG A 322 57.30 5.57 7.90
C ARG A 322 56.58 6.79 7.33
N VAL A 323 57.31 7.86 6.99
CA VAL A 323 56.72 9.07 6.37
C VAL A 323 56.02 8.71 5.06
N LEU A 324 56.68 7.90 4.21
CA LEU A 324 56.09 7.43 2.96
C LEU A 324 54.78 6.64 3.20
N LEU A 325 54.76 5.75 4.19
CA LEU A 325 53.54 4.98 4.53
C LEU A 325 52.43 5.89 5.06
N GLN A 326 52.75 6.90 5.86
CA GLN A 326 51.78 7.87 6.35
C GLN A 326 51.16 8.69 5.22
N ASP A 327 51.99 9.19 4.30
CA ASP A 327 51.51 9.95 3.13
C ASP A 327 50.55 9.11 2.27
N HIS A 328 50.78 7.80 2.16
CA HIS A 328 49.91 6.88 1.42
C HIS A 328 48.61 6.56 2.17
N VAL A 329 48.67 6.48 3.50
CA VAL A 329 47.49 6.33 4.36
C VAL A 329 46.55 7.52 4.18
N ASP A 330 47.11 8.72 4.27
CA ASP A 330 46.37 9.98 4.16
C ASP A 330 45.84 10.19 2.73
N ALA A 331 46.63 9.87 1.70
CA ALA A 331 46.22 10.03 0.31
C ALA A 331 45.13 9.02 -0.14
N ALA A 332 45.13 7.80 0.38
CA ALA A 332 44.15 6.77 0.01
C ALA A 332 42.95 6.68 0.95
N GLY A 333 42.92 7.45 2.04
CA GLY A 333 41.86 7.38 3.05
C GLY A 333 41.75 6.00 3.71
N VAL A 334 42.83 5.21 3.71
CA VAL A 334 42.87 3.91 4.37
C VAL A 334 43.13 4.09 5.87
N THR A 335 42.73 3.14 6.69
CA THR A 335 42.84 3.26 8.17
C THR A 335 44.24 2.98 8.70
N ALA A 336 45.02 2.15 8.01
CA ALA A 336 46.40 1.83 8.38
C ALA A 336 47.17 1.22 7.21
N ALA A 337 48.50 1.36 7.24
CA ALA A 337 49.42 0.65 6.36
C ALA A 337 50.49 -0.08 7.19
N TYR A 338 50.89 -1.28 6.75
CA TYR A 338 51.84 -2.12 7.47
C TYR A 338 52.94 -2.62 6.54
N LEU A 339 54.18 -2.60 7.02
CA LEU A 339 55.34 -3.18 6.36
C LEU A 339 55.77 -4.44 7.11
N ILE A 340 55.84 -5.56 6.42
CA ILE A 340 56.12 -6.88 7.01
C ILE A 340 57.37 -7.46 6.32
N ASP A 341 58.27 -8.05 7.11
CA ASP A 341 59.46 -8.73 6.59
C ASP A 341 59.15 -10.13 6.02
N GLN A 342 60.13 -10.76 5.38
CA GLN A 342 60.00 -12.11 4.81
C GLN A 342 59.75 -13.21 5.86
N THR A 343 60.02 -12.94 7.14
CA THR A 343 59.78 -13.88 8.25
C THR A 343 58.40 -13.69 8.89
N GLY A 344 57.62 -12.70 8.43
CA GLY A 344 56.28 -12.39 8.92
C GLY A 344 56.24 -11.45 10.12
N ASN A 345 57.33 -10.74 10.43
CA ASN A 345 57.34 -9.74 11.50
C ASN A 345 56.95 -8.37 10.96
N LEU A 346 56.19 -7.63 11.77
CA LEU A 346 55.87 -6.24 11.50
C LEU A 346 57.11 -5.38 11.71
N VAL A 347 57.55 -4.68 10.67
CA VAL A 347 58.74 -3.82 10.67
C VAL A 347 58.36 -2.36 10.91
N LEU A 348 57.30 -1.90 10.23
CA LEU A 348 56.79 -0.54 10.33
C LEU A 348 55.29 -0.52 10.14
N ALA A 349 54.64 0.51 10.67
CA ALA A 349 53.24 0.76 10.43
C ALA A 349 52.97 2.28 10.34
N GLY A 350 51.99 2.67 9.55
CA GLY A 350 51.52 4.05 9.36
C GLY A 350 50.00 4.15 9.58
N GLY A 351 49.52 5.32 10.00
CA GLY A 351 48.12 5.60 10.35
C GLY A 351 47.82 5.55 11.86
N ASP A 352 46.78 6.27 12.28
CA ASP A 352 46.38 6.38 13.69
C ASP A 352 46.00 5.03 14.32
N ALA A 353 45.37 4.14 13.54
CA ALA A 353 45.03 2.79 14.00
C ALA A 353 46.26 1.91 14.22
N ALA A 354 47.37 2.17 13.49
CA ALA A 354 48.61 1.42 13.64
C ALA A 354 49.39 1.80 14.93
N ALA A 355 49.27 3.04 15.40
CA ALA A 355 49.91 3.52 16.62
C ALA A 355 49.43 2.76 17.88
N ASN A 356 48.18 2.28 17.89
CA ASN A 356 47.59 1.50 18.98
C ASN A 356 47.93 -0.01 18.93
N VAL A 357 48.46 -0.51 17.82
CA VAL A 357 48.74 -1.95 17.61
C VAL A 357 50.21 -2.30 17.89
N LEU A 358 51.12 -1.33 17.74
CA LEU A 358 52.57 -1.52 17.91
C LEU A 358 53.01 -2.05 19.29
N PRO A 359 52.42 -1.68 20.45
CA PRO A 359 52.83 -2.25 21.74
C PRO A 359 52.46 -3.73 21.89
N THR A 360 51.39 -4.18 21.22
CA THR A 360 50.79 -5.52 21.41
C THR A 360 51.19 -6.51 20.30
N ALA A 361 51.61 -6.03 19.13
CA ALA A 361 51.95 -6.84 17.96
C ALA A 361 53.42 -7.29 17.89
N LEU A 362 54.33 -6.70 18.67
CA LEU A 362 55.75 -7.11 18.72
C LEU A 362 55.97 -8.58 19.16
N HIS A 363 54.93 -9.26 19.68
CA HIS A 363 54.94 -10.69 20.02
C HIS A 363 54.01 -11.58 19.18
N ARG A 364 53.31 -11.05 18.16
CA ARG A 364 52.47 -11.87 17.27
C ARG A 364 53.07 -11.94 15.87
N ARG A 365 53.59 -13.12 15.49
CA ARG A 365 53.75 -13.47 14.08
C ARG A 365 52.39 -13.36 13.40
N PHE A 366 52.26 -12.50 12.40
CA PHE A 366 51.12 -12.53 11.49
C PHE A 366 51.22 -13.83 10.67
N ARG A 367 50.60 -14.91 11.17
CA ARG A 367 50.36 -16.09 10.34
C ARG A 367 49.22 -15.71 9.38
N PRO A 368 49.44 -15.70 8.05
CA PRO A 368 48.33 -15.53 7.11
C PRO A 368 47.32 -16.63 7.39
N SER A 369 46.05 -16.26 7.64
CA SER A 369 44.95 -17.20 7.80
C SER A 369 44.73 -17.91 6.46
N SER A 370 45.40 -19.06 6.28
CA SER A 370 45.12 -20.07 5.25
C SER A 370 44.84 -19.57 3.83
N GLY A 371 45.43 -18.45 3.42
CA GLY A 371 45.36 -17.92 2.06
C GLY A 371 46.72 -18.09 1.41
N LYS A 372 46.78 -18.85 0.30
CA LYS A 372 47.95 -18.79 -0.60
C LYS A 372 48.20 -17.31 -0.97
N PRO A 373 49.47 -16.86 -1.08
CA PRO A 373 49.76 -15.50 -1.53
C PRO A 373 49.06 -15.25 -2.87
N VAL A 374 48.27 -14.17 -2.95
CA VAL A 374 47.47 -13.86 -4.15
C VAL A 374 48.37 -13.58 -5.37
N LYS A 375 49.64 -13.20 -5.15
CA LYS A 375 50.70 -13.17 -6.17
C LYS A 375 52.09 -13.18 -5.52
N LYS A 376 53.00 -13.98 -6.08
CA LYS A 376 54.43 -14.03 -5.72
C LYS A 376 55.19 -13.29 -6.82
N PHE A 377 55.80 -12.15 -6.50
CA PHE A 377 56.66 -11.45 -7.45
C PHE A 377 58.07 -12.00 -7.30
N VAL A 378 58.57 -12.63 -8.35
CA VAL A 378 59.97 -13.06 -8.49
C VAL A 378 60.62 -12.02 -9.39
N ASP A 379 61.70 -11.41 -8.92
CA ASP A 379 62.56 -10.58 -9.78
C ASP A 379 63.26 -11.52 -10.76
N GLU A 380 62.96 -11.39 -12.06
CA GLU A 380 63.79 -11.99 -13.10
C GLU A 380 65.08 -11.16 -13.25
N PRO A 381 66.26 -11.79 -13.26
CA PRO A 381 67.51 -11.08 -13.51
C PRO A 381 67.57 -10.63 -14.97
N SER A 382 68.01 -9.38 -15.14
CA SER A 382 68.24 -8.65 -16.39
C SER A 382 69.05 -9.39 -17.43
#